data_AF-A0A0J9VT63-F1
#
_entry.id   AF-A0A0J9VT63-F1
#
_cell.length_a   1.000
_cell.length_b   1.000
_cell.length_c   1.000
_cell.angle_alpha   90.00
_cell.angle_beta   90.00
_cell.angle_gamma   90.00
#
_symmetry.space_group_name_H-M   'P 1'
#
loop_
_entity.id
_entity.type
_entity.pdbx_description
1 polymer ?
#
loop_
_entity_poly.entity_id
_entity_poly.type
_entity_poly.pdbx_seq_one_letter_code
_entity_poly.pdbx_strand_id
1 'polypeptide(L)'
;MDLIAVELAPGLATVGTEIKLIGNDSGESGSILSGYISRVDRNTPIYSQYTDFNTCYYQANASASSGSSGSPVFNVDGLAIGLQAGGISNASTDYFLPLDAPQRVLKQIQNGGEVKRGDIQTVFKHKPFLGCQHLRLSDKWESLFRKTFPNLKGLIVAEKVLPEGPSDGKLEAGDILIKINGKLVDQFLCLNTVLDENVGQTVSVLVARHGCDIEQDIAVQNLNEITPSCFFSFDRTILHDISYQVAHRYGLACSGVFVSDPGYFLHPIRRLAIIDSVNHNRTPNLVAFVQVMKEIPVGTSVPIKYWYPDSRYNLETAVVTINRGWSQKLKMFKRNDTTGDWDVEVHANTSPSVQQARHRVPHRPSTRIIDQVVAKTISSLVRVKCYTLLALDGLSANVTSGLGLVIDTTGGYIIISRTVVPNTLCDIEVTIADSFSVPGTVKFHHPWYHYAIIQYDTNLVHPPVKSARLSREAISEGQRIFFVGCNGSDEIVHASTSVTKVIPFDANLRTRPELVLSTSTRLVWTRDSVLSATLVFLSQRMVLFKDSRSLMELWTIATQTLSRSTLE
;
A
#
# COMPACT_ATOMS: atom_id res chain seq x y z
N MET A 1 -11.42 39.09 15.92
CA MET A 1 -11.45 38.25 17.14
C MET A 1 -10.02 38.25 17.63
N ASP A 2 -9.77 38.85 18.79
CA ASP A 2 -8.42 38.92 19.34
C ASP A 2 -8.08 37.57 19.96
N LEU A 3 -7.02 36.95 19.46
CA LEU A 3 -6.52 35.68 19.99
C LEU A 3 -5.63 35.98 21.20
N ILE A 4 -5.88 35.28 22.30
CA ILE A 4 -5.07 35.37 23.52
C ILE A 4 -4.10 34.19 23.54
N ALA A 5 -2.81 34.48 23.65
CA ALA A 5 -1.79 33.44 23.79
C ALA A 5 -1.90 32.77 25.17
N VAL A 6 -1.84 31.43 25.18
CA VAL A 6 -1.85 30.64 26.41
C VAL A 6 -0.44 30.56 26.99
N GLU A 7 -0.32 30.71 28.30
CA GLU A 7 0.95 30.51 29.02
C GLU A 7 1.25 29.01 29.20
N LEU A 8 2.47 28.60 28.85
CA LEU A 8 2.92 27.20 28.94
C LEU A 8 3.74 26.98 30.22
N ALA A 9 3.31 26.05 31.06
CA ALA A 9 3.94 25.72 32.34
C ALA A 9 4.12 24.19 32.53
N PRO A 10 4.88 23.50 31.66
CA PRO A 10 5.03 22.03 31.73
C PRO A 10 5.55 21.52 33.09
N GLY A 11 6.40 22.30 33.77
CA GLY A 11 6.96 21.93 35.08
C GLY A 11 5.94 21.79 36.22
N LEU A 12 4.69 22.22 36.02
CA LEU A 12 3.60 22.06 36.99
C LEU A 12 2.84 20.74 36.84
N ALA A 13 3.14 19.93 35.82
CA ALA A 13 2.58 18.60 35.64
C ALA A 13 3.21 17.61 36.63
N THR A 14 2.52 17.34 37.74
CA THR A 14 2.94 16.36 38.76
C THR A 14 1.83 15.37 39.05
N VAL A 15 2.16 14.23 39.65
CA VAL A 15 1.15 13.26 40.05
C VAL A 15 0.21 13.90 41.08
N GLY A 16 -1.09 13.85 40.82
CA GLY A 16 -2.13 14.50 41.61
C GLY A 16 -2.50 15.90 41.14
N THR A 17 -1.81 16.48 40.14
CA THR A 17 -2.23 17.75 39.53
C THR A 17 -3.63 17.58 38.92
N GLU A 18 -4.58 18.39 39.37
CA GLU A 18 -5.91 18.50 38.77
C GLU A 18 -5.82 19.20 37.41
N ILE A 19 -6.55 18.67 36.44
CA ILE A 19 -6.49 19.12 35.06
C ILE A 19 -7.86 19.40 34.46
N LYS A 20 -7.87 20.30 33.48
CA LYS A 20 -9.00 20.58 32.59
C LYS A 20 -8.56 20.44 31.14
N LEU A 21 -9.16 19.50 30.43
CA LEU A 21 -9.01 19.34 29.00
C LEU A 21 -10.10 20.15 28.31
N ILE A 22 -9.72 21.12 27.50
CA ILE A 22 -10.67 21.99 26.78
C ILE A 22 -10.48 21.76 25.29
N GLY A 23 -11.52 21.28 24.63
CA GLY A 23 -11.38 20.79 23.26
C GLY A 23 -12.69 20.56 22.52
N ASN A 24 -12.55 19.82 21.43
CA ASN A 24 -13.67 19.33 20.65
C ASN A 24 -13.77 17.81 20.87
N ASP A 25 -14.65 17.38 21.77
CA ASP A 25 -14.82 15.96 22.06
C ASP A 25 -15.99 15.41 21.23
N SER A 26 -15.73 14.42 20.37
CA SER A 26 -16.74 13.83 19.47
C SER A 26 -17.54 14.82 18.58
N GLY A 27 -16.98 16.00 18.28
CA GLY A 27 -17.65 17.03 17.48
C GLY A 27 -18.39 18.08 18.31
N GLU A 28 -18.42 17.94 19.64
CA GLU A 28 -18.93 18.94 20.58
C GLU A 28 -17.84 19.96 20.92
N SER A 29 -17.84 21.08 20.19
CA SER A 29 -16.91 22.18 20.44
C SER A 29 -17.13 22.81 21.81
N GLY A 30 -16.06 22.99 22.59
CA GLY A 30 -16.10 23.63 23.90
C GLY A 30 -16.33 22.67 25.06
N SER A 31 -16.22 21.36 24.83
CA SER A 31 -16.26 20.34 25.89
C SER A 31 -15.12 20.58 26.89
N ILE A 32 -15.43 20.58 28.19
CA ILE A 32 -14.46 20.65 29.28
C ILE A 32 -14.51 19.33 30.04
N LEU A 33 -13.43 18.58 30.00
CA LEU A 33 -13.26 17.34 30.77
C LEU A 33 -12.27 17.59 31.91
N SER A 34 -12.53 16.99 33.08
CA SER A 34 -11.69 17.14 34.26
C SER A 34 -11.11 15.79 34.70
N GLY A 35 -9.93 15.84 35.30
CA GLY A 35 -9.22 14.65 35.74
C GLY A 35 -8.01 14.99 36.60
N TYR A 36 -7.20 13.98 36.90
CA TYR A 36 -5.95 14.12 37.64
C TYR A 36 -4.82 13.41 36.91
N ILE A 37 -3.63 14.00 36.93
CA ILE A 37 -2.43 13.32 36.45
C ILE A 37 -2.12 12.16 37.40
N SER A 38 -2.16 10.94 36.87
CA SER A 38 -1.83 9.70 37.59
C SER A 38 -0.35 9.31 37.43
N ARG A 39 0.30 9.75 36.35
CA ARG A 39 1.70 9.42 36.05
C ARG A 39 2.34 10.46 35.12
N VAL A 40 3.65 10.67 35.23
CA VAL A 40 4.41 11.63 34.39
C VAL A 40 5.55 11.01 33.58
N ASP A 41 5.91 9.76 33.86
CA ASP A 41 7.06 9.04 33.32
C ASP A 41 6.63 7.80 32.49
N ARG A 42 5.46 7.87 31.84
CA ARG A 42 4.95 6.75 31.05
C ARG A 42 5.68 6.68 29.71
N ASN A 43 6.18 5.50 29.34
CA ASN A 43 6.72 5.28 27.99
C ASN A 43 5.65 5.54 26.91
N THR A 44 6.11 5.80 25.69
CA THR A 44 5.23 6.10 24.56
C THR A 44 4.17 5.01 24.36
N PRO A 45 2.89 5.40 24.20
CA PRO A 45 1.83 4.46 23.88
C PRO A 45 2.04 3.87 22.47
N ILE A 46 1.74 2.58 22.32
CA ILE A 46 1.89 1.87 21.04
C ILE A 46 0.58 1.99 20.26
N TYR A 47 0.61 2.65 19.12
CA TYR A 47 -0.52 2.74 18.20
C TYR A 47 -0.29 1.87 16.95
N SER A 48 -1.38 1.58 16.22
CA SER A 48 -1.32 0.79 14.97
C SER A 48 -0.66 1.53 13.81
N GLN A 49 -0.55 2.85 13.88
CA GLN A 49 -0.02 3.70 12.81
C GLN A 49 1.32 4.33 13.23
N TYR A 50 1.29 5.61 13.62
CA TYR A 50 2.42 6.39 14.08
C TYR A 50 2.62 6.22 15.58
N THR A 51 3.87 6.11 16.02
CA THR A 51 4.22 6.04 17.44
C THR A 51 5.45 6.91 17.68
N ASP A 52 5.41 7.73 18.72
CA ASP A 52 6.61 8.45 19.16
C ASP A 52 7.64 7.51 19.79
N PHE A 53 8.87 7.97 19.81
CA PHE A 53 10.00 7.32 20.46
C PHE A 53 10.81 8.35 21.25
N ASN A 54 11.61 7.87 22.20
CA ASN A 54 12.51 8.71 23.01
C ASN A 54 11.80 9.90 23.69
N THR A 55 10.59 9.64 24.20
CA THR A 55 9.82 10.59 24.99
C THR A 55 8.94 9.87 26.01
N CYS A 56 8.54 10.58 27.06
CA CYS A 56 7.55 10.13 28.01
C CYS A 56 6.23 10.89 27.80
N TYR A 57 5.16 10.26 28.25
CA TYR A 57 3.82 10.79 28.26
C TYR A 57 3.33 10.94 29.70
N TYR A 58 2.47 11.93 29.91
CA TYR A 58 1.64 11.99 31.11
C TYR A 58 0.44 11.07 30.94
N GLN A 59 0.00 10.48 32.03
CA GLN A 59 -1.19 9.65 32.07
C GLN A 59 -2.20 10.28 33.03
N ALA A 60 -3.46 10.38 32.62
CA ALA A 60 -4.53 10.88 33.47
C ALA A 60 -5.83 10.12 33.26
N ASN A 61 -6.77 10.33 34.17
CA ASN A 61 -8.17 9.91 34.04
C ASN A 61 -9.01 11.09 33.56
N ALA A 62 -9.08 11.34 32.25
CA ALA A 62 -9.85 12.46 31.70
C ALA A 62 -11.04 12.02 30.83
N SER A 63 -11.31 10.71 30.69
CA SER A 63 -12.41 10.14 29.91
C SER A 63 -12.56 10.76 28.50
N ALA A 64 -11.45 11.19 27.90
CA ALA A 64 -11.50 11.88 26.61
C ALA A 64 -11.80 10.89 25.48
N SER A 65 -12.56 11.35 24.48
CA SER A 65 -12.99 10.53 23.35
C SER A 65 -12.35 10.98 22.03
N SER A 66 -12.77 10.36 20.92
CA SER A 66 -12.27 10.68 19.58
C SER A 66 -12.58 12.14 19.21
N GLY A 67 -11.60 12.87 18.70
CA GLY A 67 -11.73 14.30 18.36
C GLY A 67 -10.96 15.23 19.31
N SER A 68 -10.71 14.77 20.54
CA SER A 68 -9.97 15.55 21.55
C SER A 68 -8.45 15.66 21.32
N SER A 69 -7.89 14.89 20.38
CA SER A 69 -6.46 14.95 20.02
C SER A 69 -6.03 16.36 19.60
N GLY A 70 -4.93 16.84 20.19
CA GLY A 70 -4.41 18.19 20.01
C GLY A 70 -5.00 19.23 20.97
N SER A 71 -5.98 18.87 21.79
CA SER A 71 -6.58 19.80 22.75
C SER A 71 -5.61 20.12 23.89
N PRO A 72 -5.49 21.40 24.31
CA PRO A 72 -4.66 21.80 25.43
C PRO A 72 -5.21 21.25 26.76
N VAL A 73 -4.29 20.85 27.63
CA VAL A 73 -4.55 20.42 29.00
C VAL A 73 -4.06 21.51 29.94
N PHE A 74 -4.98 22.05 30.74
CA PHE A 74 -4.72 23.11 31.70
C PHE A 74 -4.67 22.59 33.13
N ASN A 75 -3.89 23.24 33.98
CA ASN A 75 -4.06 23.12 35.43
C ASN A 75 -5.25 24.01 35.90
N VAL A 76 -5.53 24.00 37.20
CA VAL A 76 -6.61 24.81 37.81
C VAL A 76 -6.42 26.31 37.68
N ASP A 77 -5.18 26.77 37.48
CA ASP A 77 -4.82 28.18 37.31
C ASP A 77 -4.95 28.66 35.84
N GLY A 78 -5.33 27.76 34.92
CA GLY A 78 -5.47 28.08 33.50
C GLY A 78 -4.14 28.10 32.73
N LEU A 79 -3.08 27.51 33.28
CA LEU A 79 -1.78 27.35 32.61
C LEU A 79 -1.77 26.03 31.84
N ALA A 80 -1.29 26.04 30.59
CA ALA A 80 -1.19 24.81 29.80
C ALA A 80 0.01 23.98 30.26
N ILE A 81 -0.25 22.71 30.58
CA ILE A 81 0.77 21.78 31.09
C ILE A 81 1.00 20.59 30.16
N GLY A 82 0.06 20.30 29.24
CA GLY A 82 0.15 19.17 28.31
C GLY A 82 -0.73 19.36 27.06
N LEU A 83 -0.57 18.45 26.11
CA LEU A 83 -1.43 18.34 24.92
C LEU A 83 -2.01 16.93 24.82
N GLN A 84 -3.32 16.81 24.61
CA GLN A 84 -3.94 15.50 24.44
C GLN A 84 -3.45 14.80 23.18
N ALA A 85 -2.91 13.59 23.32
CA ALA A 85 -2.34 12.83 22.23
C ALA A 85 -3.11 11.54 21.93
N GLY A 86 -3.85 11.02 22.91
CA GLY A 86 -4.75 9.89 22.70
C GLY A 86 -5.14 9.23 24.02
N GLY A 87 -5.83 8.10 23.95
CA GLY A 87 -6.26 7.38 25.14
C GLY A 87 -6.65 5.94 24.84
N ILE A 88 -6.90 5.17 25.90
CA ILE A 88 -7.49 3.83 25.82
C ILE A 88 -8.95 3.94 26.29
N SER A 89 -9.88 3.83 25.34
CA SER A 89 -11.33 3.96 25.57
C SER A 89 -11.86 3.03 26.66
N ASN A 90 -11.31 1.82 26.77
CA ASN A 90 -11.80 0.80 27.70
C ASN A 90 -11.30 0.97 29.14
N ALA A 91 -10.33 1.87 29.39
CA ALA A 91 -9.66 2.00 30.69
C ALA A 91 -9.73 3.43 31.28
N SER A 92 -10.53 4.34 30.68
CA SER A 92 -10.60 5.76 31.06
C SER A 92 -9.20 6.38 31.29
N THR A 93 -8.26 6.02 30.42
CA THR A 93 -6.86 6.41 30.54
C THR A 93 -6.48 7.24 29.34
N ASP A 94 -6.08 8.48 29.60
CA ASP A 94 -5.66 9.46 28.60
C ASP A 94 -4.16 9.71 28.67
N TYR A 95 -3.58 10.06 27.53
CA TYR A 95 -2.15 10.29 27.35
C TYR A 95 -1.89 11.69 26.85
N PHE A 96 -1.16 12.47 27.64
CA PHE A 96 -0.79 13.83 27.29
C PHE A 96 0.68 13.94 26.96
N LEU A 97 0.98 14.64 25.87
CA LEU A 97 2.32 15.01 25.47
C LEU A 97 2.82 16.16 26.39
N PRO A 98 3.98 16.02 27.05
CA PRO A 98 4.63 17.09 27.80
C PRO A 98 4.96 18.32 26.93
N LEU A 99 4.88 19.53 27.50
CA LEU A 99 5.15 20.77 26.76
C LEU A 99 6.59 21.24 26.81
N ASP A 100 7.50 20.56 27.52
CA ASP A 100 8.89 20.99 27.65
C ASP A 100 9.61 21.07 26.29
N ALA A 101 9.48 20.02 25.47
CA ALA A 101 10.07 20.00 24.13
C ALA A 101 9.39 21.01 23.18
N PRO A 102 8.05 21.07 23.07
CA PRO A 102 7.37 22.12 22.32
C PRO A 102 7.76 23.54 22.73
N GLN A 103 7.85 23.85 24.02
CA GLN A 103 8.21 25.18 24.51
C GLN A 103 9.64 25.56 24.11
N ARG A 104 10.58 24.61 24.18
CA ARG A 104 11.96 24.83 23.71
C ARG A 104 12.01 25.10 22.21
N VAL A 105 11.30 24.31 21.41
CA VAL A 105 11.24 24.46 19.95
C VAL A 105 10.59 25.78 19.56
N LEU A 106 9.49 26.17 20.23
CA LEU A 106 8.82 27.45 19.99
C LEU A 106 9.78 28.63 20.20
N LYS A 107 10.58 28.62 21.27
CA LYS A 107 11.59 29.67 21.52
C LYS A 107 12.64 29.72 20.41
N GLN A 108 13.09 28.59 19.88
CA GLN A 108 14.03 28.55 18.76
C GLN A 108 13.44 29.19 17.50
N ILE A 109 12.19 28.84 17.17
CA ILE A 109 11.47 29.41 16.02
C ILE A 109 11.27 30.92 16.18
N GLN A 110 10.83 31.36 17.36
CA GLN A 110 10.62 32.79 17.66
C GLN A 110 11.91 33.61 17.57
N ASN A 111 13.06 33.00 17.89
CA ASN A 111 14.37 33.61 17.75
C ASN A 111 14.92 33.57 16.30
N GLY A 112 14.14 33.06 15.33
CA GLY A 112 14.56 32.91 13.94
C GLY A 112 15.60 31.82 13.70
N GLY A 113 15.80 30.91 14.66
CA GLY A 113 16.75 29.81 14.57
C GLY A 113 16.18 28.60 13.81
N GLU A 114 17.08 27.81 13.24
CA GLU A 114 16.74 26.50 12.66
C GLU A 114 16.52 25.46 13.77
N VAL A 115 15.41 24.72 13.70
CA VAL A 115 15.11 23.64 14.65
C VAL A 115 15.81 22.36 14.18
N LYS A 116 17.00 22.11 14.73
CA LYS A 116 17.76 20.89 14.47
C LYS A 116 17.26 19.75 15.35
N ARG A 117 17.25 18.53 14.79
CA ARG A 117 16.87 17.32 15.51
C ARG A 117 17.96 16.27 15.38
N GLY A 118 18.63 15.97 16.47
CA GLY A 118 19.69 14.97 16.53
C GLY A 118 19.17 13.59 16.87
N ASP A 119 19.70 12.58 16.21
CA ASP A 119 19.40 11.18 16.51
C ASP A 119 20.63 10.30 16.27
N ILE A 120 20.74 9.22 17.05
CA ILE A 120 21.80 8.20 16.93
C ILE A 120 21.25 6.83 16.47
N GLN A 121 20.01 6.81 15.97
CA GLN A 121 19.26 5.65 15.54
C GLN A 121 19.12 4.57 16.65
N THR A 122 18.95 5.04 17.89
CA THR A 122 18.69 4.20 19.06
C THR A 122 17.38 4.61 19.70
N VAL A 123 16.50 3.63 19.86
CA VAL A 123 15.24 3.79 20.55
C VAL A 123 15.43 3.31 21.98
N PHE A 124 15.11 4.21 22.90
CA PHE A 124 15.24 3.98 24.32
C PHE A 124 13.86 3.97 24.99
N LYS A 125 13.79 3.33 26.16
CA LYS A 125 12.63 3.32 27.05
C LYS A 125 13.05 3.71 28.46
N HIS A 126 12.17 4.43 29.15
CA HIS A 126 12.27 4.61 30.58
C HIS A 126 12.00 3.28 31.29
N LYS A 127 12.90 2.87 32.18
CA LYS A 127 12.74 1.71 33.07
C LYS A 127 12.90 2.13 34.52
N PRO A 128 11.99 1.70 35.43
CA PRO A 128 12.17 1.92 36.86
C PRO A 128 13.49 1.34 37.38
N PHE A 129 14.01 1.89 38.48
CA PHE A 129 15.29 1.44 39.06
C PHE A 129 15.38 -0.07 39.27
N LEU A 130 14.32 -0.72 39.76
CA LEU A 130 14.29 -2.19 39.92
C LEU A 130 14.51 -2.91 38.57
N GLY A 131 13.95 -2.39 37.49
CA GLY A 131 14.19 -2.90 36.14
C GLY A 131 15.62 -2.67 35.65
N CYS A 132 16.25 -1.57 36.05
CA CYS A 132 17.66 -1.29 35.78
C CYS A 132 18.58 -2.19 36.61
N GLN A 133 18.24 -2.51 37.86
CA GLN A 133 18.97 -3.47 38.70
C GLN A 133 18.96 -4.88 38.08
N HIS A 134 17.83 -5.31 37.50
CA HIS A 134 17.78 -6.57 36.75
C HIS A 134 18.71 -6.59 35.52
N LEU A 135 19.02 -5.42 34.96
CA LEU A 135 20.03 -5.24 33.91
C LEU A 135 21.44 -4.99 34.45
N ARG A 136 21.66 -5.23 35.75
CA ARG A 136 22.92 -5.08 36.49
C ARG A 136 23.42 -3.63 36.58
N LEU A 137 22.53 -2.66 36.77
CA LEU A 137 22.94 -1.33 37.21
C LEU A 137 23.70 -1.45 38.54
N SER A 138 24.85 -0.80 38.66
CA SER A 138 25.63 -0.82 39.90
C SER A 138 25.02 0.09 40.97
N ASP A 139 25.14 -0.31 42.24
CA ASP A 139 24.67 0.48 43.40
C ASP A 139 25.30 1.88 43.43
N LYS A 140 26.53 2.01 42.92
CA LYS A 140 27.24 3.28 42.75
C LYS A 140 26.43 4.24 41.88
N TRP A 141 25.99 3.80 40.70
CA TRP A 141 25.24 4.64 39.79
C TRP A 141 23.85 4.94 40.32
N GLU A 142 23.13 3.93 40.81
CA GLU A 142 21.80 4.16 41.38
C GLU A 142 21.84 5.17 42.54
N SER A 143 22.78 5.01 43.46
CA SER A 143 22.94 5.93 44.60
C SER A 143 23.26 7.35 44.13
N LEU A 144 24.12 7.51 43.12
CA LEU A 144 24.45 8.81 42.54
C LEU A 144 23.22 9.48 41.90
N PHE A 145 22.45 8.74 41.10
CA PHE A 145 21.25 9.25 40.46
C PHE A 145 20.19 9.65 41.48
N ARG A 146 19.92 8.82 42.49
CA ARG A 146 18.96 9.14 43.56
C ARG A 146 19.38 10.35 44.39
N LYS A 147 20.68 10.51 44.65
CA LYS A 147 21.22 11.68 45.36
C LYS A 147 21.11 12.95 44.53
N THR A 148 21.41 12.88 43.23
CA THR A 148 21.42 14.04 42.33
C THR A 148 20.01 14.45 41.91
N PHE A 149 19.12 13.48 41.71
CA PHE A 149 17.75 13.66 41.26
C PHE A 149 16.76 12.91 42.20
N PRO A 150 16.38 13.51 43.34
CA PRO A 150 15.57 12.83 44.36
C PRO A 150 14.20 12.31 43.87
N ASN A 151 13.63 12.99 42.87
CA ASN A 151 12.32 12.65 42.31
C ASN A 151 12.38 11.61 41.18
N LEU A 152 13.59 11.25 40.73
CA LEU A 152 13.79 10.30 39.64
C LEU A 152 13.31 8.90 40.07
N LYS A 153 12.58 8.21 39.19
CA LYS A 153 12.00 6.89 39.46
C LYS A 153 12.63 5.75 38.65
N GLY A 154 13.50 6.08 37.70
CA GLY A 154 14.12 5.14 36.79
C GLY A 154 15.16 5.81 35.90
N LEU A 155 15.66 5.05 34.93
CA LEU A 155 16.64 5.52 33.94
C LEU A 155 16.20 5.12 32.54
N ILE A 156 16.92 5.65 31.55
CA ILE A 156 16.66 5.39 30.15
C ILE A 156 17.54 4.22 29.68
N VAL A 157 16.91 3.23 29.05
CA VAL A 157 17.55 1.99 28.62
C VAL A 157 17.34 1.80 27.14
N ALA A 158 18.39 1.45 26.41
CA ALA A 158 18.33 1.14 24.99
C ALA A 158 17.41 -0.08 24.79
N GLU A 159 16.32 0.09 24.07
CA GLU A 159 15.44 -1.01 23.70
C GLU A 159 15.87 -1.60 22.37
N LYS A 160 16.22 -0.74 21.41
CA LYS A 160 16.53 -1.14 20.05
C LYS A 160 17.59 -0.20 19.46
N VAL A 161 18.58 -0.78 18.80
CA VAL A 161 19.53 -0.07 17.95
C VAL A 161 19.20 -0.44 16.51
N LEU A 162 19.03 0.55 15.64
CA LEU A 162 18.75 0.28 14.23
C LEU A 162 20.04 -0.15 13.51
N PRO A 163 19.99 -1.19 12.67
CA PRO A 163 21.16 -1.65 11.95
C PRO A 163 21.65 -0.61 10.95
N GLU A 164 22.96 -0.61 10.67
CA GLU A 164 23.66 0.36 9.80
C GLU A 164 23.59 1.83 10.28
N GLY A 165 23.01 2.07 11.46
CA GLY A 165 22.96 3.39 12.10
C GLY A 165 24.24 3.74 12.88
N PRO A 166 24.41 4.99 13.33
CA PRO A 166 25.59 5.45 14.06
C PRO A 166 25.92 4.69 15.34
N SER A 167 24.88 4.17 16.01
CA SER A 167 25.00 3.37 17.24
C SER A 167 25.15 1.87 16.98
N ASP A 168 24.99 1.40 15.73
CA ASP A 168 25.11 -0.01 15.41
C ASP A 168 26.52 -0.52 15.73
N GLY A 169 26.61 -1.66 16.42
CA GLY A 169 27.84 -2.22 16.97
C GLY A 169 28.48 -1.43 18.13
N LYS A 170 27.97 -0.25 18.50
CA LYS A 170 28.46 0.55 19.65
C LYS A 170 27.57 0.39 20.87
N LEU A 171 26.25 0.49 20.67
CA LEU A 171 25.23 0.26 21.69
C LEU A 171 24.53 -1.07 21.46
N GLU A 172 23.97 -1.62 22.53
CA GLU A 172 23.20 -2.86 22.52
C GLU A 172 21.88 -2.70 23.29
N ALA A 173 20.89 -3.52 22.93
CA ALA A 173 19.65 -3.58 23.68
C ALA A 173 19.91 -4.02 25.13
N GLY A 174 19.41 -3.25 26.09
CA GLY A 174 19.66 -3.45 27.52
C GLY A 174 20.70 -2.49 28.12
N ASP A 175 21.43 -1.74 27.29
CA ASP A 175 22.35 -0.70 27.77
C ASP A 175 21.60 0.39 28.54
N ILE A 176 22.08 0.69 29.75
CA ILE A 176 21.51 1.75 30.58
C ILE A 176 22.31 3.02 30.32
N LEU A 177 21.65 4.07 29.86
CA LEU A 177 22.30 5.35 29.58
C LEU A 177 22.65 6.06 30.90
N ILE A 178 23.95 6.35 31.10
CA ILE A 178 24.46 6.98 32.32
C ILE A 178 24.86 8.43 32.06
N LYS A 179 25.72 8.67 31.05
CA LYS A 179 26.16 10.02 30.68
C LYS A 179 26.18 10.24 29.18
N ILE A 180 26.04 11.49 28.80
CA ILE A 180 26.33 11.99 27.45
C ILE A 180 27.18 13.27 27.58
N ASN A 181 28.32 13.32 26.88
CA ASN A 181 29.31 14.39 27.00
C ASN A 181 29.67 14.73 28.46
N GLY A 182 29.84 13.69 29.29
CA GLY A 182 30.17 13.82 30.72
C GLY A 182 29.01 14.24 31.65
N LYS A 183 27.84 14.65 31.12
CA LYS A 183 26.65 15.03 31.89
C LYS A 183 25.78 13.82 32.19
N LEU A 184 25.25 13.69 33.41
CA LEU A 184 24.30 12.64 33.77
C LEU A 184 22.98 12.82 33.00
N VAL A 185 22.43 11.71 32.50
CA VAL A 185 21.15 11.72 31.78
C VAL A 185 20.06 11.14 32.66
N ASP A 186 19.14 11.98 33.09
CA ASP A 186 18.00 11.64 33.93
C ASP A 186 16.72 11.36 33.11
N GLN A 187 16.47 12.18 32.08
CA GLN A 187 15.25 12.15 31.29
C GLN A 187 15.49 12.34 29.79
N PHE A 188 14.48 11.99 28.99
CA PHE A 188 14.54 12.07 27.52
C PHE A 188 14.79 13.48 27.03
N LEU A 189 14.30 14.50 27.73
CA LEU A 189 14.56 15.90 27.38
C LEU A 189 16.06 16.23 27.45
N CYS A 190 16.77 15.73 28.46
CA CYS A 190 18.22 15.91 28.60
C CYS A 190 18.96 15.26 27.43
N LEU A 191 18.65 13.99 27.14
CA LEU A 191 19.20 13.25 25.99
C LEU A 191 18.96 14.00 24.68
N ASN A 192 17.69 14.29 24.38
CA ASN A 192 17.28 14.94 23.14
C ASN A 192 17.91 16.33 22.98
N THR A 193 18.04 17.10 24.05
CA THR A 193 18.67 18.43 24.01
C THR A 193 20.15 18.32 23.61
N VAL A 194 20.90 17.39 24.22
CA VAL A 194 22.31 17.20 23.88
C VAL A 194 22.47 16.71 22.44
N LEU A 195 21.61 15.79 21.98
CA LEU A 195 21.65 15.34 20.58
C LEU A 195 21.33 16.49 19.61
N ASP A 196 20.30 17.29 19.87
CA ASP A 196 19.90 18.41 19.01
C ASP A 196 21.00 19.50 18.91
N GLU A 197 21.75 19.73 20.00
CA GLU A 197 22.87 20.69 20.03
C GLU A 197 24.12 20.18 19.29
N ASN A 198 24.26 18.87 19.10
CA ASN A 198 25.46 18.23 18.55
C ASN A 198 25.22 17.56 17.19
N VAL A 199 24.17 17.94 16.45
CA VAL A 199 23.91 17.43 15.09
C VAL A 199 25.12 17.64 14.18
N GLY A 200 25.59 16.56 13.54
CA GLY A 200 26.78 16.54 12.71
C GLY A 200 28.10 16.40 13.48
N GLN A 201 28.05 16.29 14.80
CA GLN A 201 29.21 16.10 15.68
C GLN A 201 29.18 14.71 16.33
N THR A 202 30.27 14.37 17.03
CA THR A 202 30.38 13.14 17.82
C THR A 202 30.12 13.45 19.29
N VAL A 203 29.34 12.61 19.95
CA VAL A 203 29.10 12.68 21.40
C VAL A 203 29.69 11.45 22.09
N SER A 204 30.31 11.64 23.25
CA SER A 204 30.71 10.53 24.11
C SER A 204 29.51 10.07 24.92
N VAL A 205 29.17 8.79 24.80
CA VAL A 205 28.06 8.14 25.49
C VAL A 205 28.60 7.10 26.45
N LEU A 206 28.33 7.28 27.73
CA LEU A 206 28.63 6.29 28.77
C LEU A 206 27.37 5.48 29.07
N VAL A 207 27.46 4.17 28.89
CA VAL A 207 26.41 3.22 29.24
C VAL A 207 26.89 2.20 30.26
N ALA A 208 25.97 1.70 31.08
CA ALA A 208 26.20 0.51 31.89
C ALA A 208 25.66 -0.71 31.15
N ARG A 209 26.56 -1.63 30.78
CA ARG A 209 26.25 -2.89 30.08
C ARG A 209 26.68 -4.06 30.96
N HIS A 210 25.73 -4.87 31.41
CA HIS A 210 25.99 -6.05 32.26
C HIS A 210 26.82 -5.77 33.53
N GLY A 211 26.75 -4.55 34.07
CA GLY A 211 27.49 -4.10 35.26
C GLY A 211 28.84 -3.43 34.97
N CYS A 212 29.25 -3.37 33.70
CA CYS A 212 30.47 -2.68 33.27
C CYS A 212 30.12 -1.32 32.65
N ASP A 213 30.96 -0.33 32.93
CA ASP A 213 30.89 0.99 32.31
C ASP A 213 31.57 0.93 30.94
N ILE A 214 30.83 1.24 29.88
CA ILE A 214 31.31 1.28 28.49
C ILE A 214 31.09 2.69 27.96
N GLU A 215 32.18 3.31 27.49
CA GLU A 215 32.15 4.62 26.85
C GLU A 215 32.34 4.45 25.35
N GLN A 216 31.47 5.11 24.56
CA GLN A 216 31.45 5.02 23.11
C GLN A 216 31.28 6.39 22.49
N ASP A 217 32.07 6.67 21.46
CA ASP A 217 31.96 7.88 20.65
C ASP A 217 30.99 7.63 19.49
N ILE A 218 29.86 8.36 19.48
CA ILE A 218 28.76 8.15 18.52
C ILE A 218 28.49 9.43 17.73
N ALA A 219 28.45 9.31 16.41
CA ALA A 219 28.11 10.43 15.53
C ALA A 219 26.60 10.72 15.61
N VAL A 220 26.24 11.98 15.80
CA VAL A 220 24.85 12.42 15.84
C VAL A 220 24.43 12.86 14.44
N GLN A 221 23.39 12.21 13.91
CA GLN A 221 22.82 12.54 12.61
C GLN A 221 21.63 13.48 12.74
N ASN A 222 21.31 14.17 11.66
CA ASN A 222 20.09 14.95 11.56
C ASN A 222 18.90 14.03 11.25
N LEU A 223 17.94 13.92 12.17
CA LEU A 223 16.75 13.07 12.00
C LEU A 223 15.94 13.45 10.76
N ASN A 224 15.94 14.74 10.40
CA ASN A 224 15.22 15.24 9.22
C ASN A 224 15.85 14.78 7.90
N GLU A 225 17.17 14.51 7.89
CA GLU A 225 17.88 14.05 6.69
C GLU A 225 17.69 12.55 6.44
N ILE A 226 17.55 11.75 7.51
CA ILE A 226 17.28 10.30 7.41
C ILE A 226 15.79 9.97 7.33
N THR A 227 14.92 10.98 7.41
CA THR A 227 13.48 10.84 7.21
C THR A 227 13.12 11.28 5.79
N PRO A 228 12.25 10.55 5.07
CA PRO A 228 11.90 10.87 3.69
C PRO A 228 11.36 12.30 3.55
N SER A 229 12.11 13.12 2.81
CA SER A 229 11.72 14.47 2.36
C SER A 229 11.38 14.50 0.87
N CYS A 230 11.46 13.35 0.21
CA CYS A 230 11.07 13.19 -1.18
C CYS A 230 10.32 11.88 -1.42
N PHE A 231 9.50 11.87 -2.47
CA PHE A 231 8.85 10.67 -2.95
C PHE A 231 8.78 10.67 -4.47
N PHE A 232 8.85 9.48 -5.05
CA PHE A 232 8.68 9.25 -6.47
C PHE A 232 7.23 8.88 -6.75
N SER A 233 6.67 9.46 -7.82
CA SER A 233 5.33 9.08 -8.28
C SER A 233 5.29 8.82 -9.78
N PHE A 234 4.65 7.70 -10.13
CA PHE A 234 4.44 7.27 -11.50
C PHE A 234 3.25 6.30 -11.59
N ASP A 235 2.25 6.58 -12.43
CA ASP A 235 1.05 5.71 -12.63
C ASP A 235 0.41 5.21 -11.31
N ARG A 236 0.19 6.15 -10.38
CA ARG A 236 -0.27 5.94 -8.98
C ARG A 236 0.69 5.20 -8.05
N THR A 237 1.80 4.67 -8.56
CA THR A 237 2.84 4.16 -7.68
C THR A 237 3.45 5.31 -6.90
N ILE A 238 3.62 5.12 -5.60
CA ILE A 238 4.27 6.05 -4.68
C ILE A 238 5.36 5.30 -3.94
N LEU A 239 6.61 5.74 -4.15
CA LEU A 239 7.80 5.20 -3.52
C LEU A 239 8.53 6.29 -2.75
N HIS A 240 9.13 5.92 -1.62
CA HIS A 240 10.03 6.81 -0.88
C HIS A 240 11.12 5.97 -0.21
N ASP A 241 12.18 6.59 0.30
CA ASP A 241 13.17 5.88 1.11
C ASP A 241 12.52 5.31 2.39
N ILE A 242 13.08 4.26 2.98
CA ILE A 242 12.55 3.74 4.26
C ILE A 242 12.54 4.87 5.30
N SER A 243 11.35 5.18 5.81
CA SER A 243 11.21 6.17 6.88
C SER A 243 11.73 5.65 8.21
N TYR A 244 12.21 6.55 9.06
CA TYR A 244 12.61 6.20 10.42
C TYR A 244 11.51 5.48 11.20
N GLN A 245 10.24 5.84 10.99
CA GLN A 245 9.10 5.16 11.62
C GLN A 245 8.96 3.70 11.16
N VAL A 246 9.12 3.43 9.87
CA VAL A 246 9.11 2.06 9.32
C VAL A 246 10.35 1.28 9.82
N ALA A 247 11.52 1.91 9.78
CA ALA A 247 12.78 1.34 10.27
C ALA A 247 12.67 0.97 11.76
N HIS A 248 12.17 1.88 12.59
CA HIS A 248 11.89 1.67 14.00
C HIS A 248 10.92 0.50 14.23
N ARG A 249 9.77 0.50 13.55
CA ARG A 249 8.74 -0.53 13.71
C ARG A 249 9.29 -1.92 13.42
N TYR A 250 9.99 -2.09 12.30
CA TYR A 250 10.44 -3.39 11.81
C TYR A 250 11.89 -3.75 12.19
N GLY A 251 12.63 -2.85 12.84
CA GLY A 251 14.04 -3.06 13.17
C GLY A 251 14.92 -3.16 11.91
N LEU A 252 14.72 -2.24 10.98
CA LEU A 252 15.44 -2.15 9.71
C LEU A 252 16.39 -0.96 9.72
N ALA A 253 17.34 -0.95 8.79
CA ALA A 253 18.15 0.22 8.51
C ALA A 253 17.28 1.29 7.84
N CYS A 254 17.63 2.57 8.01
CA CYS A 254 17.01 3.68 7.29
C CYS A 254 17.52 3.75 5.83
N SER A 255 17.44 2.63 5.11
CA SER A 255 18.03 2.42 3.77
C SER A 255 17.16 1.46 2.97
N GLY A 256 16.96 1.75 1.69
CA GLY A 256 16.11 0.99 0.78
C GLY A 256 14.90 1.79 0.26
N VAL A 257 14.27 1.27 -0.80
CA VAL A 257 13.13 1.93 -1.45
C VAL A 257 11.84 1.26 -1.03
N PHE A 258 11.03 2.00 -0.27
CA PHE A 258 9.78 1.53 0.29
C PHE A 258 8.59 1.79 -0.65
N VAL A 259 7.78 0.75 -0.86
CA VAL A 259 6.56 0.79 -1.65
C VAL A 259 5.38 1.21 -0.78
N SER A 260 5.06 2.50 -0.80
CA SER A 260 3.92 3.07 -0.06
C SER A 260 2.59 2.78 -0.77
N ASP A 261 2.58 2.94 -2.08
CA ASP A 261 1.49 2.49 -2.96
C ASP A 261 2.14 1.82 -4.18
N PRO A 262 1.88 0.53 -4.45
CA PRO A 262 2.44 -0.13 -5.62
C PRO A 262 1.87 0.42 -6.93
N GLY A 263 0.71 1.09 -6.91
CA GLY A 263 0.00 1.51 -8.11
C GLY A 263 -0.21 0.35 -9.08
N TYR A 264 -0.27 0.68 -10.37
CA TYR A 264 -0.31 -0.33 -11.44
C TYR A 264 1.08 -0.74 -11.90
N PHE A 265 2.00 0.22 -11.83
CA PHE A 265 3.33 0.06 -12.39
C PHE A 265 4.11 -1.07 -11.72
N LEU A 266 3.94 -1.32 -10.41
CA LEU A 266 4.65 -2.40 -9.72
C LEU A 266 3.86 -3.72 -9.61
N HIS A 267 2.69 -3.87 -10.23
CA HIS A 267 1.95 -5.13 -10.15
C HIS A 267 2.81 -6.33 -10.60
N PRO A 268 2.90 -7.44 -9.84
CA PRO A 268 2.08 -7.85 -8.69
C PRO A 268 2.61 -7.50 -7.29
N ILE A 269 3.66 -6.68 -7.18
CA ILE A 269 4.25 -6.27 -5.89
C ILE A 269 3.20 -5.54 -5.05
N ARG A 270 3.13 -5.88 -3.75
CA ARG A 270 2.16 -5.29 -2.82
C ARG A 270 2.76 -4.14 -2.02
N ARG A 271 1.88 -3.37 -1.39
CA ARG A 271 2.24 -2.35 -0.39
C ARG A 271 3.14 -2.95 0.70
N LEU A 272 4.01 -2.12 1.27
CA LEU A 272 5.03 -2.46 2.28
C LEU A 272 6.25 -3.21 1.74
N ALA A 273 6.29 -3.54 0.45
CA ALA A 273 7.50 -4.11 -0.14
C ALA A 273 8.67 -3.13 -0.08
N ILE A 274 9.88 -3.66 0.01
CA ILE A 274 11.14 -2.92 -0.09
C ILE A 274 11.87 -3.44 -1.33
N ILE A 275 12.17 -2.54 -2.26
CA ILE A 275 12.84 -2.87 -3.51
C ILE A 275 14.34 -3.00 -3.25
N ASP A 276 14.90 -4.15 -3.61
CA ASP A 276 16.34 -4.44 -3.50
C ASP A 276 17.08 -4.06 -4.79
N SER A 277 16.55 -4.49 -5.93
CA SER A 277 17.16 -4.24 -7.23
C SER A 277 16.14 -4.21 -8.36
N VAL A 278 16.45 -3.41 -9.38
CA VAL A 278 15.67 -3.30 -10.62
C VAL A 278 16.60 -3.65 -11.78
N ASN A 279 16.19 -4.61 -12.61
CA ASN A 279 16.98 -5.08 -13.75
C ASN A 279 18.42 -5.46 -13.36
N HIS A 280 18.58 -6.17 -12.24
CA HIS A 280 19.87 -6.57 -11.65
C HIS A 280 20.76 -5.43 -11.12
N ASN A 281 20.32 -4.17 -11.22
CA ASN A 281 21.00 -3.03 -10.59
C ASN A 281 20.46 -2.79 -9.19
N ARG A 282 21.36 -2.70 -8.20
CA ARG A 282 20.99 -2.45 -6.80
C ARG A 282 20.40 -1.05 -6.63
N THR A 283 19.31 -0.94 -5.87
CA THR A 283 18.63 0.33 -5.60
C THR A 283 18.57 0.60 -4.10
N PRO A 284 19.68 1.02 -3.47
CA PRO A 284 19.75 1.24 -2.02
C PRO A 284 18.94 2.45 -1.54
N ASN A 285 18.54 3.34 -2.45
CA ASN A 285 17.72 4.51 -2.15
C ASN A 285 16.94 4.94 -3.39
N LEU A 286 16.03 5.89 -3.19
CA LEU A 286 15.09 6.37 -4.18
C LEU A 286 15.80 7.03 -5.37
N VAL A 287 16.90 7.74 -5.11
CA VAL A 287 17.71 8.38 -6.15
C VAL A 287 18.30 7.33 -7.09
N ALA A 288 18.90 6.26 -6.54
CA ALA A 288 19.43 5.14 -7.32
C ALA A 288 18.33 4.42 -8.10
N PHE A 289 17.15 4.23 -7.49
CA PHE A 289 15.99 3.66 -8.18
C PHE A 289 15.58 4.50 -9.39
N VAL A 290 15.45 5.82 -9.22
CA VAL A 290 15.08 6.70 -10.32
C VAL A 290 16.13 6.71 -11.43
N GLN A 291 17.42 6.64 -11.08
CA GLN A 291 18.49 6.59 -12.08
C GLN A 291 18.41 5.32 -12.93
N VAL A 292 18.25 4.15 -12.30
CA VAL A 292 18.04 2.87 -13.01
C VAL A 292 16.79 2.94 -13.88
N MET A 293 15.71 3.51 -13.36
CA MET A 293 14.46 3.65 -14.09
C MET A 293 14.57 4.53 -15.34
N LYS A 294 15.41 5.58 -15.34
CA LYS A 294 15.63 6.43 -16.52
C LYS A 294 16.23 5.66 -17.70
N GLU A 295 17.12 4.71 -17.41
CA GLU A 295 17.85 3.95 -18.43
C GLU A 295 17.01 2.86 -19.09
N ILE A 296 15.97 2.36 -18.41
CA ILE A 296 15.16 1.26 -18.92
C ILE A 296 14.22 1.75 -20.04
N PRO A 297 14.29 1.16 -21.25
CA PRO A 297 13.38 1.51 -22.34
C PRO A 297 11.91 1.21 -22.04
N VAL A 298 11.03 2.03 -22.61
CA VAL A 298 9.59 1.82 -22.49
C VAL A 298 9.19 0.57 -23.26
N GLY A 299 8.43 -0.30 -22.60
CA GLY A 299 7.99 -1.60 -23.13
C GLY A 299 8.87 -2.76 -22.68
N THR A 300 9.99 -2.52 -22.00
CA THR A 300 10.87 -3.58 -21.50
C THR A 300 10.30 -4.23 -20.23
N SER A 301 10.35 -5.56 -20.17
CA SER A 301 10.07 -6.32 -18.96
C SER A 301 11.36 -6.51 -18.17
N VAL A 302 11.39 -6.05 -16.93
CA VAL A 302 12.56 -6.14 -16.05
C VAL A 302 12.25 -6.95 -14.80
N PRO A 303 13.18 -7.79 -14.33
CA PRO A 303 13.05 -8.39 -13.02
C PRO A 303 13.26 -7.32 -11.94
N ILE A 304 12.34 -7.25 -10.99
CA ILE A 304 12.43 -6.47 -9.77
C ILE A 304 12.55 -7.45 -8.61
N LYS A 305 13.65 -7.36 -7.86
CA LYS A 305 13.81 -8.09 -6.61
C LYS A 305 13.34 -7.23 -5.46
N TYR A 306 12.57 -7.83 -4.56
CA TYR A 306 11.99 -7.14 -3.42
C TYR A 306 11.78 -8.11 -2.27
N TRP A 307 11.49 -7.58 -1.09
CA TRP A 307 11.17 -8.36 0.10
C TRP A 307 10.15 -7.58 0.95
N TYR A 308 9.49 -8.27 1.89
CA TYR A 308 8.57 -7.63 2.84
C TYR A 308 9.20 -7.59 4.23
N PRO A 309 8.95 -6.55 5.05
CA PRO A 309 9.47 -6.46 6.41
C PRO A 309 9.20 -7.69 7.28
N ASP A 310 8.01 -8.29 7.14
CA ASP A 310 7.60 -9.49 7.88
C ASP A 310 8.33 -10.77 7.43
N SER A 311 8.98 -10.73 6.26
CA SER A 311 9.70 -11.87 5.66
C SER A 311 11.05 -11.43 5.06
N ARG A 312 11.84 -10.67 5.83
CA ARG A 312 13.05 -9.97 5.34
C ARG A 312 14.13 -10.84 4.69
N TYR A 313 14.16 -12.13 5.02
CA TYR A 313 15.13 -13.09 4.48
C TYR A 313 14.64 -13.78 3.20
N ASN A 314 13.39 -13.57 2.81
CA ASN A 314 12.81 -14.13 1.59
C ASN A 314 12.80 -13.06 0.49
N LEU A 315 13.80 -13.14 -0.40
CA LEU A 315 13.87 -12.31 -1.60
C LEU A 315 12.93 -12.88 -2.66
N GLU A 316 11.90 -12.11 -2.99
CA GLU A 316 10.99 -12.40 -4.08
C GLU A 316 11.46 -11.70 -5.36
N THR A 317 11.05 -12.22 -6.52
CA THR A 317 11.31 -11.58 -7.82
C THR A 317 10.03 -11.53 -8.61
N ALA A 318 9.65 -10.34 -9.06
CA ALA A 318 8.56 -10.13 -10.00
C ALA A 318 9.11 -9.60 -11.31
N VAL A 319 8.54 -10.03 -12.43
CA VAL A 319 8.83 -9.44 -13.73
C VAL A 319 7.80 -8.35 -13.99
N VAL A 320 8.27 -7.11 -14.07
CA VAL A 320 7.43 -5.92 -14.25
C VAL A 320 7.70 -5.30 -15.61
N THR A 321 6.64 -4.98 -16.33
CA THR A 321 6.73 -4.25 -17.60
C THR A 321 6.79 -2.75 -17.33
N ILE A 322 7.83 -2.09 -17.85
CA ILE A 322 7.95 -0.63 -17.78
C ILE A 322 7.12 -0.01 -18.91
N ASN A 323 5.82 0.18 -18.68
CA ASN A 323 4.96 0.94 -19.59
C ASN A 323 4.84 2.40 -19.12
N ARG A 324 4.87 3.37 -20.06
CA ARG A 324 4.75 4.81 -19.79
C ARG A 324 3.66 5.50 -20.63
N GLY A 325 2.64 4.73 -21.02
CA GLY A 325 1.55 5.21 -21.87
C GLY A 325 0.68 6.28 -21.23
N TRP A 326 0.34 6.13 -19.94
CA TRP A 326 -0.59 7.02 -19.22
C TRP A 326 0.12 8.24 -18.63
N SER A 327 1.27 8.02 -18.00
CA SER A 327 2.16 9.10 -17.55
C SER A 327 3.48 9.02 -18.30
N GLN A 328 3.75 9.99 -19.18
CA GLN A 328 5.03 10.03 -19.89
C GLN A 328 6.18 10.59 -19.03
N LYS A 329 5.86 11.16 -17.86
CA LYS A 329 6.79 11.92 -17.03
C LYS A 329 6.97 11.19 -15.71
N LEU A 330 8.22 10.80 -15.43
CA LEU A 330 8.63 10.34 -14.11
C LEU A 330 8.75 11.58 -13.22
N LYS A 331 8.04 11.61 -12.08
CA LYS A 331 8.02 12.77 -11.19
C LYS A 331 8.66 12.41 -9.85
N MET A 332 9.63 13.21 -9.45
CA MET A 332 10.14 13.25 -8.09
C MET A 332 9.57 14.49 -7.41
N PHE A 333 8.98 14.30 -6.25
CA PHE A 333 8.46 15.38 -5.42
C PHE A 333 9.42 15.55 -4.25
N LYS A 334 9.92 16.77 -4.04
CA LYS A 334 10.82 17.11 -2.94
C LYS A 334 10.19 18.21 -2.10
N ARG A 335 10.16 18.02 -0.79
CA ARG A 335 9.64 19.01 0.15
C ARG A 335 10.54 20.24 0.13
N ASN A 336 9.94 21.43 0.01
CA ASN A 336 10.62 22.70 0.10
C ASN A 336 10.36 23.31 1.47
N ASP A 337 11.34 23.21 2.37
CA ASP A 337 11.20 23.70 3.76
C ASP A 337 11.19 25.23 3.86
N THR A 338 11.52 25.96 2.78
CA THR A 338 11.47 27.42 2.75
C THR A 338 10.10 27.95 2.32
N THR A 339 9.49 27.35 1.30
CA THR A 339 8.17 27.78 0.79
C THR A 339 7.00 27.05 1.46
N GLY A 340 7.22 25.85 1.99
CA GLY A 340 6.18 24.94 2.46
C GLY A 340 5.53 24.11 1.35
N ASP A 341 5.93 24.31 0.09
CA ASP A 341 5.42 23.59 -1.07
C ASP A 341 6.25 22.33 -1.40
N TRP A 342 5.83 21.61 -2.43
CA TRP A 342 6.57 20.48 -3.00
C TRP A 342 7.14 20.85 -4.37
N ASP A 343 8.46 20.88 -4.46
CA ASP A 343 9.18 21.06 -5.72
C ASP A 343 9.05 19.77 -6.54
N VAL A 344 8.71 19.92 -7.84
CA VAL A 344 8.50 18.78 -8.74
C VAL A 344 9.62 18.72 -9.76
N GLU A 345 10.48 17.73 -9.63
CA GLU A 345 11.46 17.39 -10.66
C GLU A 345 10.84 16.40 -11.65
N VAL A 346 10.79 16.83 -12.91
CA VAL A 346 10.20 16.05 -14.00
C VAL A 346 11.33 15.48 -14.86
N HIS A 347 11.47 14.17 -14.86
CA HIS A 347 12.42 13.51 -15.75
C HIS A 347 11.74 13.14 -17.07
N ALA A 348 12.29 13.67 -18.17
CA ALA A 348 11.82 13.41 -19.53
C ALA A 348 12.23 12.01 -20.01
N ASN A 349 11.43 11.43 -20.90
CA ASN A 349 11.74 10.16 -21.55
C ASN A 349 12.91 10.33 -22.52
N THR A 350 13.97 9.54 -22.35
CA THR A 350 15.11 9.49 -23.27
C THR A 350 15.13 8.23 -24.15
N SER A 351 14.30 7.23 -23.84
CA SER A 351 14.38 5.92 -24.49
C SER A 351 13.27 5.71 -25.53
N PRO A 352 13.58 5.19 -26.74
CA PRO A 352 12.58 4.88 -27.75
C PRO A 352 11.63 3.78 -27.25
N SER A 353 10.35 3.89 -27.61
CA SER A 353 9.34 2.87 -27.31
C SER A 353 9.60 1.61 -28.14
N VAL A 354 9.74 0.45 -27.50
CA VAL A 354 9.82 -0.84 -28.20
C VAL A 354 8.44 -1.46 -28.24
N GLN A 355 7.77 -1.39 -29.39
CA GLN A 355 6.57 -2.20 -29.66
C GLN A 355 7.01 -3.52 -30.29
N GLN A 356 7.21 -4.56 -29.47
CA GLN A 356 7.49 -5.91 -29.95
C GLN A 356 6.60 -6.92 -29.22
N ALA A 357 6.19 -7.97 -29.94
CA ALA A 357 5.57 -9.12 -29.31
C ALA A 357 6.51 -9.78 -28.32
N ARG A 358 5.95 -10.18 -27.18
CA ARG A 358 6.74 -10.69 -26.07
C ARG A 358 6.61 -12.20 -26.00
N HIS A 359 7.74 -12.89 -26.09
CA HIS A 359 7.80 -14.32 -25.83
C HIS A 359 7.76 -14.57 -24.31
N ARG A 360 6.80 -15.37 -23.86
CA ARG A 360 6.71 -15.93 -22.50
C ARG A 360 7.16 -17.39 -22.53
N VAL A 361 7.78 -17.86 -21.46
CA VAL A 361 8.05 -19.30 -21.30
C VAL A 361 6.70 -20.00 -21.17
N PRO A 362 6.37 -20.98 -22.03
CA PRO A 362 5.08 -21.65 -21.97
C PRO A 362 4.89 -22.30 -20.60
N HIS A 363 3.78 -21.99 -19.92
CA HIS A 363 3.38 -22.80 -18.77
C HIS A 363 2.87 -24.13 -19.32
N ARG A 364 3.52 -25.25 -18.96
CA ARG A 364 3.08 -26.59 -19.39
C ARG A 364 1.69 -26.82 -18.77
N PRO A 365 0.61 -26.96 -19.55
CA PRO A 365 -0.69 -27.28 -18.97
C PRO A 365 -0.60 -28.64 -18.27
N SER A 366 -1.00 -28.67 -17.00
CA SER A 366 -1.02 -29.86 -16.14
C SER A 366 -2.08 -30.88 -16.58
N THR A 367 -3.10 -30.42 -17.32
CA THR A 367 -4.27 -31.22 -17.68
C THR A 367 -4.14 -31.88 -19.04
N ARG A 368 -4.15 -33.22 -19.07
CA ARG A 368 -4.46 -34.00 -20.28
C ARG A 368 -5.93 -33.74 -20.65
N ILE A 369 -6.17 -32.90 -21.65
CA ILE A 369 -7.52 -32.68 -22.19
C ILE A 369 -7.88 -33.91 -23.04
N ILE A 370 -8.87 -34.67 -22.59
CA ILE A 370 -9.29 -35.93 -23.23
C ILE A 370 -10.35 -35.67 -24.32
N ASP A 371 -11.16 -34.62 -24.17
CA ASP A 371 -12.24 -34.30 -25.10
C ASP A 371 -11.79 -33.42 -26.29
N GLN A 372 -11.93 -33.95 -27.51
CA GLN A 372 -11.57 -33.28 -28.76
C GLN A 372 -12.31 -31.94 -28.98
N VAL A 373 -13.54 -31.81 -28.47
CA VAL A 373 -14.35 -30.59 -28.58
C VAL A 373 -13.71 -29.45 -27.76
N VAL A 374 -13.25 -29.75 -26.56
CA VAL A 374 -12.59 -28.77 -25.68
C VAL A 374 -11.19 -28.43 -26.21
N ALA A 375 -10.45 -29.42 -26.70
CA ALA A 375 -9.12 -29.20 -27.29
C ALA A 375 -9.16 -28.24 -28.50
N LYS A 376 -10.16 -28.38 -29.39
CA LYS A 376 -10.35 -27.46 -30.52
C LYS A 376 -10.74 -26.06 -30.09
N THR A 377 -11.53 -25.96 -29.04
CA THR A 377 -12.03 -24.68 -28.50
C THR A 377 -10.94 -23.86 -27.81
N ILE A 378 -10.03 -24.52 -27.10
CA ILE A 378 -8.90 -23.86 -26.45
C ILE A 378 -8.02 -23.11 -27.45
N SER A 379 -7.91 -23.59 -28.69
CA SER A 379 -7.18 -22.89 -29.75
C SER A 379 -7.81 -21.56 -30.18
N SER A 380 -9.03 -21.26 -29.72
CA SER A 380 -9.72 -19.98 -29.96
C SER A 380 -9.81 -19.11 -28.70
N LEU A 381 -9.20 -19.54 -27.59
CA LEU A 381 -9.17 -18.80 -26.33
C LEU A 381 -7.84 -18.09 -26.16
N VAL A 382 -7.93 -16.86 -25.66
CA VAL A 382 -6.78 -16.04 -25.27
C VAL A 382 -7.01 -15.52 -23.87
N ARG A 383 -5.94 -15.26 -23.15
CA ARG A 383 -6.02 -14.58 -21.86
C ARG A 383 -5.93 -13.09 -22.09
N VAL A 384 -6.73 -12.33 -21.37
CA VAL A 384 -6.74 -10.88 -21.45
C VAL A 384 -6.57 -10.33 -20.05
N LYS A 385 -5.55 -9.51 -19.86
CA LYS A 385 -5.40 -8.65 -18.69
C LYS A 385 -5.78 -7.23 -19.09
N CYS A 386 -6.55 -6.59 -18.22
CA CYS A 386 -6.96 -5.21 -18.38
C CYS A 386 -6.48 -4.42 -17.16
N TYR A 387 -5.84 -3.30 -17.43
CA TYR A 387 -5.29 -2.39 -16.44
C TYR A 387 -6.13 -1.11 -16.47
N THR A 388 -6.93 -0.89 -15.43
CA THR A 388 -7.74 0.33 -15.29
C THR A 388 -7.09 1.25 -14.27
N LEU A 389 -6.56 2.38 -14.72
CA LEU A 389 -5.77 3.28 -13.88
C LEU A 389 -6.60 4.33 -13.11
N LEU A 390 -7.86 4.52 -13.52
CA LEU A 390 -8.77 5.50 -12.97
C LEU A 390 -10.07 4.82 -12.54
N ALA A 391 -10.59 5.25 -11.39
CA ALA A 391 -11.90 4.83 -10.95
C ALA A 391 -12.92 5.57 -11.82
N LEU A 392 -13.66 4.82 -12.62
CA LEU A 392 -14.59 5.33 -13.63
C LEU A 392 -15.87 4.52 -13.56
N ASP A 393 -17.00 5.16 -13.84
CA ASP A 393 -18.33 4.52 -13.82
C ASP A 393 -18.67 3.82 -12.50
N GLY A 394 -18.15 4.34 -11.37
CA GLY A 394 -18.33 3.76 -10.04
C GLY A 394 -17.52 2.48 -9.77
N LEU A 395 -16.62 2.10 -10.69
CA LEU A 395 -15.74 0.96 -10.55
C LEU A 395 -14.36 1.40 -10.05
N SER A 396 -13.81 0.65 -9.11
CA SER A 396 -12.46 0.89 -8.61
C SER A 396 -11.42 0.59 -9.68
N ALA A 397 -10.38 1.42 -9.73
CA ALA A 397 -9.24 1.22 -10.58
C ALA A 397 -8.50 -0.07 -10.17
N ASN A 398 -8.41 -1.05 -11.07
CA ASN A 398 -7.92 -2.40 -10.75
C ASN A 398 -7.27 -3.10 -11.95
N VAL A 399 -6.53 -4.18 -11.68
CA VAL A 399 -6.06 -5.14 -12.69
C VAL A 399 -7.02 -6.32 -12.72
N THR A 400 -7.68 -6.53 -13.84
CA THR A 400 -8.60 -7.64 -14.08
C THR A 400 -7.98 -8.60 -15.09
N SER A 401 -8.29 -9.89 -14.95
CA SER A 401 -7.81 -10.93 -15.85
C SER A 401 -8.97 -11.86 -16.18
N GLY A 402 -9.05 -12.32 -17.42
CA GLY A 402 -10.03 -13.31 -17.83
C GLY A 402 -9.75 -13.89 -19.21
N LEU A 403 -10.66 -14.74 -19.66
CA LEU A 403 -10.60 -15.34 -20.99
C LEU A 403 -11.37 -14.48 -22.00
N GLY A 404 -10.71 -14.20 -23.12
CA GLY A 404 -11.32 -13.68 -24.33
C GLY A 404 -11.49 -14.78 -25.38
N LEU A 405 -12.54 -14.68 -26.18
CA LEU A 405 -12.80 -15.59 -27.30
C LEU A 405 -12.44 -14.89 -28.61
N VAL A 406 -11.51 -15.47 -29.37
CA VAL A 406 -11.11 -14.92 -30.67
C VAL A 406 -12.21 -15.20 -31.69
N ILE A 407 -12.80 -14.15 -32.24
CA ILE A 407 -13.90 -14.24 -33.21
C ILE A 407 -13.43 -14.01 -34.65
N ASP A 408 -12.29 -13.36 -34.84
CA ASP A 408 -11.64 -13.18 -36.14
C ASP A 408 -10.11 -13.08 -35.96
N THR A 409 -9.40 -14.06 -36.49
CA THR A 409 -7.94 -14.15 -36.47
C THR A 409 -7.26 -13.28 -37.53
N THR A 410 -7.96 -12.90 -38.61
CA THR A 410 -7.41 -12.05 -39.66
C THR A 410 -7.39 -10.59 -39.20
N GLY A 411 -8.48 -10.14 -38.57
CA GLY A 411 -8.56 -8.81 -37.96
C GLY A 411 -8.05 -8.72 -36.52
N GLY A 412 -7.80 -9.85 -35.85
CA GLY A 412 -7.35 -9.90 -34.46
C GLY A 412 -8.44 -9.54 -33.44
N TYR A 413 -9.71 -9.79 -33.75
CA TYR A 413 -10.84 -9.42 -32.90
C TYR A 413 -11.17 -10.49 -31.86
N ILE A 414 -11.39 -10.04 -30.63
CA ILE A 414 -11.70 -10.87 -29.47
C ILE A 414 -12.94 -10.31 -28.78
N ILE A 415 -13.92 -11.17 -28.48
CA ILE A 415 -15.04 -10.82 -27.60
C ILE A 415 -14.69 -11.16 -26.15
N ILE A 416 -15.03 -10.26 -25.23
CA ILE A 416 -14.71 -10.41 -23.81
C ILE A 416 -15.78 -9.78 -22.91
N SER A 417 -15.90 -10.28 -21.68
CA SER A 417 -16.77 -9.77 -20.64
C SER A 417 -16.39 -8.35 -20.18
N ARG A 418 -17.40 -7.51 -19.95
CA ARG A 418 -17.21 -6.19 -19.32
C ARG A 418 -16.77 -6.26 -17.85
N THR A 419 -16.87 -7.41 -17.18
CA THR A 419 -16.23 -7.57 -15.86
C THR A 419 -14.70 -7.55 -15.98
N VAL A 420 -14.16 -7.97 -17.13
CA VAL A 420 -12.73 -7.92 -17.40
C VAL A 420 -12.34 -6.59 -18.02
N VAL A 421 -13.07 -6.12 -19.03
CA VAL A 421 -12.82 -4.83 -19.70
C VAL A 421 -14.01 -3.89 -19.42
N PRO A 422 -14.03 -3.22 -18.27
CA PRO A 422 -15.22 -2.51 -17.78
C PRO A 422 -15.52 -1.18 -18.46
N ASN A 423 -14.50 -0.55 -19.03
CA ASN A 423 -14.59 0.72 -19.75
C ASN A 423 -13.50 0.79 -20.84
N THR A 424 -13.52 1.87 -21.62
CA THR A 424 -12.57 2.09 -22.73
C THR A 424 -11.25 2.73 -22.29
N LEU A 425 -11.17 3.24 -21.06
CA LEU A 425 -10.02 3.95 -20.49
C LEU A 425 -9.14 2.94 -19.72
N CYS A 426 -8.50 2.04 -20.49
CA CYS A 426 -7.67 0.98 -19.95
C CYS A 426 -6.54 0.58 -20.90
N ASP A 427 -5.47 0.01 -20.35
CA ASP A 427 -4.50 -0.76 -21.13
C ASP A 427 -4.91 -2.23 -21.18
N ILE A 428 -4.71 -2.88 -22.32
CA ILE A 428 -5.03 -4.29 -22.51
C ILE A 428 -3.78 -5.06 -22.92
N GLU A 429 -3.53 -6.16 -22.23
CA GLU A 429 -2.53 -7.16 -22.59
C GLU A 429 -3.25 -8.45 -22.99
N VAL A 430 -3.09 -8.87 -24.24
CA VAL A 430 -3.60 -10.15 -24.74
C VAL A 430 -2.48 -11.17 -24.73
N THR A 431 -2.63 -12.22 -23.94
CA THR A 431 -1.72 -13.36 -23.90
C THR A 431 -2.31 -14.52 -24.71
N ILE A 432 -1.54 -14.95 -25.70
CA ILE A 432 -1.89 -15.95 -26.69
C ILE A 432 -1.09 -17.23 -26.46
N ALA A 433 -1.78 -18.38 -26.45
CA ALA A 433 -1.20 -19.70 -26.24
C ALA A 433 -0.30 -19.80 -24.98
N ASP A 434 -0.60 -18.97 -23.95
CA ASP A 434 0.22 -18.76 -22.74
C ASP A 434 1.71 -18.45 -23.01
N SER A 435 2.05 -18.09 -24.25
CA SER A 435 3.43 -18.02 -24.75
C SER A 435 3.75 -16.70 -25.43
N PHE A 436 2.76 -15.93 -25.87
CA PHE A 436 2.98 -14.64 -26.51
C PHE A 436 2.11 -13.57 -25.89
N SER A 437 2.65 -12.40 -25.60
CA SER A 437 1.86 -11.26 -25.14
C SER A 437 1.96 -10.09 -26.11
N VAL A 438 0.80 -9.53 -26.44
CA VAL A 438 0.64 -8.38 -27.35
C VAL A 438 -0.30 -7.33 -26.76
N PRO A 439 -0.09 -6.05 -27.07
CA PRO A 439 -1.03 -5.00 -26.69
C PRO A 439 -2.37 -5.19 -27.41
N GLY A 440 -3.45 -4.89 -26.71
CA GLY A 440 -4.82 -4.86 -27.24
C GLY A 440 -5.42 -3.45 -27.16
N THR A 441 -6.48 -3.22 -27.94
CA THR A 441 -7.25 -1.97 -27.96
C THR A 441 -8.74 -2.28 -27.88
N VAL A 442 -9.51 -1.51 -27.13
CA VAL A 442 -10.98 -1.63 -27.14
C VAL A 442 -11.51 -1.06 -28.45
N LYS A 443 -12.31 -1.85 -29.18
CA LYS A 443 -12.96 -1.42 -30.43
C LYS A 443 -14.45 -1.19 -30.25
N PHE A 444 -15.07 -1.95 -29.36
CA PHE A 444 -16.48 -1.80 -29.05
C PHE A 444 -16.76 -2.15 -27.61
N HIS A 445 -17.69 -1.42 -27.02
CA HIS A 445 -18.13 -1.63 -25.65
C HIS A 445 -19.65 -1.50 -25.63
N HIS A 446 -20.35 -2.59 -25.33
CA HIS A 446 -21.79 -2.61 -25.46
C HIS A 446 -22.47 -1.88 -24.29
N PRO A 447 -23.42 -0.94 -24.52
CA PRO A 447 -24.00 -0.11 -23.45
C PRO A 447 -24.85 -0.91 -22.45
N TRP A 448 -25.70 -1.83 -22.93
CA TRP A 448 -26.65 -2.59 -22.09
C TRP A 448 -26.18 -4.01 -21.75
N TYR A 449 -25.65 -4.74 -22.72
CA TYR A 449 -25.11 -6.09 -22.52
C TYR A 449 -23.66 -6.08 -22.03
N HIS A 450 -23.32 -7.14 -21.29
CA HIS A 450 -22.09 -7.24 -20.52
C HIS A 450 -20.91 -7.80 -21.34
N TYR A 451 -20.64 -7.21 -22.52
CA TYR A 451 -19.50 -7.59 -23.36
C TYR A 451 -18.83 -6.38 -24.05
N ALA A 452 -17.58 -6.59 -24.45
CA ALA A 452 -16.74 -5.70 -25.22
C ALA A 452 -16.05 -6.48 -26.35
N ILE A 453 -15.66 -5.79 -27.41
CA ILE A 453 -14.80 -6.32 -28.47
C ILE A 453 -13.48 -5.56 -28.40
N ILE A 454 -12.38 -6.32 -28.32
CA ILE A 454 -11.02 -5.81 -28.32
C ILE A 454 -10.29 -6.31 -29.56
N GLN A 455 -9.22 -5.63 -29.94
CA GLN A 455 -8.40 -5.98 -31.10
C GLN A 455 -6.91 -5.96 -30.73
N TYR A 456 -6.17 -6.99 -31.14
CA TYR A 456 -4.71 -7.03 -31.10
C TYR A 456 -4.12 -6.91 -32.51
N ASP A 457 -2.85 -6.49 -32.61
CA ASP A 457 -2.14 -6.43 -33.89
C ASP A 457 -1.62 -7.82 -34.29
N THR A 458 -2.14 -8.34 -35.40
CA THR A 458 -1.81 -9.67 -35.95
C THR A 458 -0.43 -9.72 -36.60
N ASN A 459 0.22 -8.57 -36.85
CA ASN A 459 1.60 -8.54 -37.36
C ASN A 459 2.63 -8.78 -36.27
N LEU A 460 2.27 -8.53 -35.00
CA LEU A 460 3.17 -8.72 -33.88
C LEU A 460 3.36 -10.21 -33.57
N VAL A 461 2.34 -11.04 -33.75
CA VAL A 461 2.41 -12.49 -33.52
C VAL A 461 1.60 -13.20 -34.60
N HIS A 462 2.15 -14.30 -35.12
CA HIS A 462 1.42 -15.28 -35.92
C HIS A 462 1.19 -16.57 -35.10
N PRO A 463 0.29 -16.53 -34.10
CA PRO A 463 0.13 -17.64 -33.18
C PRO A 463 -0.78 -18.73 -33.77
N PRO A 464 -0.77 -19.95 -33.23
CA PRO A 464 -1.65 -21.04 -33.64
C PRO A 464 -3.11 -20.85 -33.16
N VAL A 465 -3.61 -19.62 -33.13
CA VAL A 465 -4.97 -19.31 -32.71
C VAL A 465 -5.93 -19.44 -33.88
N LYS A 466 -7.13 -19.94 -33.62
CA LYS A 466 -8.20 -20.11 -34.60
C LYS A 466 -9.38 -19.22 -34.28
N SER A 467 -10.06 -18.72 -35.31
CA SER A 467 -11.34 -18.03 -35.12
C SER A 467 -12.38 -19.01 -34.59
N ALA A 468 -13.06 -18.63 -33.52
CA ALA A 468 -14.21 -19.36 -33.02
C ALA A 468 -15.34 -19.30 -34.06
N ARG A 469 -16.03 -20.43 -34.26
CA ARG A 469 -17.29 -20.44 -35.01
C ARG A 469 -18.40 -20.01 -34.04
N LEU A 470 -19.39 -19.22 -34.47
CA LEU A 470 -20.46 -18.66 -33.60
C LEU A 470 -21.85 -19.02 -34.09
N SER A 471 -22.76 -19.47 -33.20
CA SER A 471 -24.04 -20.07 -33.62
C SER A 471 -25.23 -19.17 -33.56
N ARG A 472 -26.11 -19.35 -34.54
CA ARG A 472 -27.46 -18.79 -34.59
C ARG A 472 -28.55 -19.73 -34.09
N GLU A 473 -28.26 -21.00 -33.81
CA GLU A 473 -29.24 -21.88 -33.16
C GLU A 473 -29.44 -21.48 -31.69
N ALA A 474 -30.69 -21.26 -31.30
CA ALA A 474 -31.03 -21.03 -29.90
C ALA A 474 -30.74 -22.28 -29.07
N ILE A 475 -30.28 -22.08 -27.84
CA ILE A 475 -30.07 -23.17 -26.88
C ILE A 475 -31.45 -23.75 -26.49
N SER A 476 -31.59 -25.07 -26.50
CA SER A 476 -32.83 -25.77 -26.11
C SER A 476 -32.68 -26.51 -24.78
N GLU A 477 -33.79 -26.73 -24.08
CA GLU A 477 -33.83 -27.60 -22.91
C GLU A 477 -33.40 -29.03 -23.28
N GLY A 478 -32.70 -29.70 -22.37
CA GLY A 478 -32.08 -31.01 -22.58
C GLY A 478 -30.79 -30.99 -23.42
N GLN A 479 -30.40 -29.85 -24.02
CA GLN A 479 -29.21 -29.78 -24.86
C GLN A 479 -27.93 -29.96 -24.03
N ARG A 480 -27.08 -30.90 -24.45
CA ARG A 480 -25.74 -31.06 -23.86
C ARG A 480 -24.82 -29.92 -24.26
N ILE A 481 -24.15 -29.35 -23.26
CA ILE A 481 -23.21 -28.24 -23.41
C ILE A 481 -21.91 -28.50 -22.63
N PHE A 482 -20.81 -27.91 -23.10
CA PHE A 482 -19.53 -27.89 -22.43
C PHE A 482 -19.25 -26.49 -21.91
N PHE A 483 -18.89 -26.42 -20.64
CA PHE A 483 -18.32 -25.27 -19.98
C PHE A 483 -16.80 -25.30 -20.14
N VAL A 484 -16.22 -24.16 -20.53
CA VAL A 484 -14.78 -23.92 -20.53
C VAL A 484 -14.53 -22.58 -19.82
N GLY A 485 -13.63 -22.59 -18.86
CA GLY A 485 -13.26 -21.42 -18.05
C GLY A 485 -11.83 -21.54 -17.50
N CYS A 486 -11.47 -20.66 -16.56
CA CYS A 486 -10.20 -20.73 -15.83
C CYS A 486 -10.42 -20.79 -14.32
N ASN A 487 -9.60 -21.56 -13.60
CA ASN A 487 -9.60 -21.63 -12.13
C ASN A 487 -8.74 -20.52 -11.50
N GLY A 488 -8.71 -20.40 -10.17
CA GLY A 488 -7.99 -19.34 -9.44
C GLY A 488 -6.48 -19.29 -9.73
N SER A 489 -5.92 -20.40 -10.22
CA SER A 489 -4.52 -20.56 -10.64
C SER A 489 -4.32 -20.29 -12.14
N ASP A 490 -5.32 -19.71 -12.81
CA ASP A 490 -5.36 -19.44 -14.24
C ASP A 490 -5.20 -20.69 -15.16
N GLU A 491 -5.47 -21.89 -14.65
CA GLU A 491 -5.51 -23.10 -15.47
C GLU A 491 -6.88 -23.23 -16.15
N ILE A 492 -6.89 -23.69 -17.40
CA ILE A 492 -8.14 -23.96 -18.13
C ILE A 492 -8.86 -25.15 -17.49
N VAL A 493 -10.12 -24.94 -17.12
CA VAL A 493 -11.01 -25.97 -16.58
C VAL A 493 -12.20 -26.16 -17.51
N HIS A 494 -12.67 -27.39 -17.59
CA HIS A 494 -13.85 -27.76 -18.38
C HIS A 494 -14.83 -28.61 -17.58
N ALA A 495 -16.11 -28.54 -17.93
CA ALA A 495 -17.14 -29.44 -17.43
C ALA A 495 -18.21 -29.67 -18.51
N SER A 496 -18.79 -30.86 -18.60
CA SER A 496 -19.97 -31.08 -19.46
C SER A 496 -21.23 -31.06 -18.62
N THR A 497 -22.29 -30.40 -19.09
CA THR A 497 -23.60 -30.35 -18.45
C THR A 497 -24.70 -30.36 -19.51
N SER A 498 -25.97 -30.38 -19.10
CA SER A 498 -27.12 -30.23 -20.00
C SER A 498 -28.00 -29.08 -19.55
N VAL A 499 -28.64 -28.42 -20.52
CA VAL A 499 -29.52 -27.28 -20.26
C VAL A 499 -30.77 -27.78 -19.58
N THR A 500 -30.99 -27.38 -18.33
CA THR A 500 -32.15 -27.82 -17.56
C THR A 500 -33.40 -27.01 -17.87
N LYS A 501 -33.26 -25.71 -18.11
CA LYS A 501 -34.37 -24.80 -18.42
C LYS A 501 -33.88 -23.57 -19.18
N VAL A 502 -34.66 -23.07 -20.13
CA VAL A 502 -34.38 -21.82 -20.85
C VAL A 502 -35.45 -20.79 -20.49
N ILE A 503 -35.06 -19.71 -19.81
CA ILE A 503 -35.99 -18.69 -19.31
C ILE A 503 -35.66 -17.34 -19.96
N PRO A 504 -36.67 -16.60 -20.47
CA PRO A 504 -36.48 -15.23 -20.90
C PRO A 504 -36.13 -14.31 -19.71
N PHE A 505 -35.06 -13.53 -19.82
CA PHE A 505 -34.71 -12.47 -18.88
C PHE A 505 -35.56 -11.23 -19.21
N ASP A 506 -36.38 -10.79 -18.27
CA ASP A 506 -37.04 -9.49 -18.33
C ASP A 506 -36.30 -8.53 -17.40
N ALA A 507 -35.66 -7.51 -17.97
CA ALA A 507 -34.83 -6.56 -17.22
C ALA A 507 -35.64 -5.48 -16.48
N ASN A 508 -36.98 -5.56 -16.48
CA ASN A 508 -37.88 -4.65 -15.78
C ASN A 508 -38.09 -5.01 -14.29
N LEU A 509 -37.01 -5.08 -13.51
CA LEU A 509 -37.10 -5.28 -12.07
C LEU A 509 -36.62 -4.05 -11.30
N ARG A 510 -37.58 -3.36 -10.66
CA ARG A 510 -37.35 -2.40 -9.57
C ARG A 510 -36.71 -3.04 -8.32
N THR A 511 -36.42 -4.33 -8.35
CA THR A 511 -35.74 -5.09 -7.29
C THR A 511 -34.31 -5.41 -7.71
N ARG A 512 -33.35 -4.99 -6.89
CA ARG A 512 -31.93 -5.39 -7.01
C ARG A 512 -31.85 -6.91 -7.18
N PRO A 513 -31.10 -7.45 -8.16
CA PRO A 513 -30.88 -8.88 -8.23
C PRO A 513 -30.06 -9.32 -7.00
N GLU A 514 -30.67 -10.13 -6.13
CA GLU A 514 -29.93 -10.89 -5.12
C GLU A 514 -28.99 -11.86 -5.84
N LEU A 515 -27.71 -11.79 -5.51
CA LEU A 515 -26.69 -12.76 -5.89
C LEU A 515 -26.99 -14.10 -5.18
N VAL A 516 -27.89 -14.90 -5.74
CA VAL A 516 -28.11 -16.28 -5.31
C VAL A 516 -27.09 -17.18 -6.03
N LEU A 517 -26.03 -17.55 -5.31
CA LEU A 517 -25.12 -18.63 -5.67
C LEU A 517 -25.87 -19.97 -5.60
N SER A 518 -26.53 -20.39 -6.68
CA SER A 518 -27.01 -21.76 -6.82
C SER A 518 -26.04 -22.55 -7.70
N THR A 519 -25.56 -23.68 -7.20
CA THR A 519 -24.66 -24.67 -7.86
C THR A 519 -25.26 -25.37 -9.09
N SER A 520 -26.38 -24.87 -9.61
CA SER A 520 -27.03 -25.32 -10.86
C SER A 520 -26.93 -24.21 -11.90
N THR A 521 -26.20 -24.47 -12.99
CA THR A 521 -25.97 -23.50 -14.08
C THR A 521 -27.30 -23.11 -14.73
N ARG A 522 -27.81 -21.91 -14.47
CA ARG A 522 -28.99 -21.33 -15.13
C ARG A 522 -28.54 -20.47 -16.32
N LEU A 523 -29.06 -20.77 -17.51
CA LEU A 523 -28.85 -19.98 -18.73
C LEU A 523 -30.06 -19.08 -18.98
N VAL A 524 -29.83 -17.79 -19.24
CA VAL A 524 -30.88 -16.78 -19.37
C VAL A 524 -30.75 -16.06 -20.72
N TRP A 525 -31.85 -15.84 -21.43
CA TRP A 525 -31.88 -15.27 -22.80
C TRP A 525 -32.90 -14.13 -22.93
N THR A 526 -32.77 -13.17 -23.85
CA THR A 526 -33.72 -12.03 -24.02
C THR A 526 -34.43 -12.06 -25.37
N ARG A 527 -35.76 -11.89 -25.38
CA ARG A 527 -36.58 -11.75 -26.60
C ARG A 527 -36.48 -10.32 -27.13
N ASP A 528 -35.70 -10.09 -28.18
CA ASP A 528 -35.96 -9.18 -29.32
C ASP A 528 -34.66 -8.75 -30.04
N SER A 529 -34.58 -9.14 -31.32
CA SER A 529 -33.71 -8.68 -32.44
C SER A 529 -32.21 -8.36 -32.26
N VAL A 530 -31.41 -9.06 -33.10
CA VAL A 530 -30.08 -8.76 -33.68
C VAL A 530 -28.90 -8.58 -32.71
N LEU A 531 -27.99 -9.57 -32.73
CA LEU A 531 -26.72 -9.68 -31.98
C LEU A 531 -26.85 -9.76 -30.46
N SER A 532 -27.22 -10.93 -29.94
CA SER A 532 -27.05 -11.26 -28.52
C SER A 532 -26.69 -12.73 -28.31
N ALA A 533 -25.38 -13.01 -28.40
CA ALA A 533 -24.80 -14.13 -27.67
C ALA A 533 -24.81 -13.76 -26.18
N THR A 534 -25.88 -14.09 -25.47
CA THR A 534 -25.86 -14.05 -24.00
C THR A 534 -25.02 -15.21 -23.49
N LEU A 535 -23.70 -15.01 -23.55
CA LEU A 535 -22.76 -15.67 -22.65
C LEU A 535 -23.11 -15.22 -21.24
N VAL A 536 -23.77 -16.10 -20.49
CA VAL A 536 -24.04 -15.89 -19.07
C VAL A 536 -22.70 -15.92 -18.33
N PHE A 537 -22.06 -14.75 -18.21
CA PHE A 537 -20.97 -14.51 -17.26
C PHE A 537 -21.56 -14.30 -15.86
N LEU A 538 -22.18 -15.35 -15.30
CA LEU A 538 -22.47 -15.38 -13.87
C LEU A 538 -21.16 -15.75 -13.16
N SER A 539 -20.46 -14.72 -12.69
CA SER A 539 -19.12 -14.74 -12.09
C SER A 539 -17.98 -15.00 -13.10
N GLN A 540 -17.10 -14.00 -13.19
CA GLN A 540 -15.72 -13.90 -13.70
C GLN A 540 -15.13 -14.83 -14.80
N ARG A 541 -15.62 -16.04 -15.13
CA ARG A 541 -14.91 -17.00 -16.01
C ARG A 541 -15.84 -17.98 -16.77
N MET A 542 -16.69 -17.57 -17.72
CA MET A 542 -17.53 -18.56 -18.45
C MET A 542 -17.59 -18.43 -19.97
N VAL A 543 -17.37 -19.54 -20.69
CA VAL A 543 -17.71 -19.75 -22.11
C VAL A 543 -18.38 -21.13 -22.32
N LEU A 544 -19.42 -21.24 -23.16
CA LEU A 544 -20.25 -22.45 -23.35
C LEU A 544 -20.26 -22.95 -24.81
N PHE A 545 -20.25 -24.29 -25.03
CA PHE A 545 -20.17 -24.95 -26.36
C PHE A 545 -21.13 -26.16 -26.49
N LYS A 546 -21.48 -26.62 -27.71
CA LYS A 546 -22.40 -27.75 -28.01
C LYS A 546 -21.66 -29.02 -28.49
N ASP A 547 -22.22 -30.21 -28.24
CA ASP A 547 -21.73 -31.52 -28.72
C ASP A 547 -22.49 -31.99 -29.99
N SER A 548 -21.80 -32.36 -31.08
CA SER A 548 -22.38 -33.20 -32.15
C SER A 548 -21.30 -34.03 -32.87
N ARG A 549 -21.58 -35.32 -33.09
CA ARG A 549 -20.66 -36.33 -33.66
C ARG A 549 -20.49 -36.29 -35.19
N SER A 550 -20.95 -35.25 -35.86
CA SER A 550 -20.70 -35.04 -37.27
C SER A 550 -20.90 -33.56 -37.60
N LEU A 551 -19.86 -32.97 -38.23
CA LEU A 551 -19.78 -31.58 -38.72
C LEU A 551 -19.87 -30.47 -37.64
N MET A 552 -18.77 -29.71 -37.54
CA MET A 552 -18.63 -28.54 -36.66
C MET A 552 -19.23 -27.30 -37.32
N GLU A 553 -20.40 -26.87 -36.87
CA GLU A 553 -20.98 -25.61 -37.29
C GLU A 553 -21.56 -24.83 -36.12
N LEU A 554 -21.33 -23.52 -36.17
CA LEU A 554 -22.01 -22.53 -35.37
C LEU A 554 -22.36 -21.44 -36.44
N TRP A 555 -23.67 -21.23 -36.67
CA TRP A 555 -24.39 -20.61 -37.79
C TRP A 555 -24.42 -19.09 -37.99
N THR A 556 -24.65 -18.65 -39.25
CA THR A 556 -25.23 -17.33 -39.59
C THR A 556 -26.12 -17.31 -40.91
N ILE A 557 -27.48 -17.32 -40.84
CA ILE A 557 -28.57 -16.91 -41.83
C ILE A 557 -28.49 -15.63 -42.73
N ALA A 558 -28.27 -15.71 -44.03
CA ALA A 558 -28.45 -14.61 -45.00
C ALA A 558 -29.90 -14.06 -45.13
N THR A 559 -29.99 -12.80 -45.58
CA THR A 559 -31.19 -11.99 -45.85
C THR A 559 -31.97 -12.47 -47.09
N GLN A 560 -33.30 -12.44 -47.00
CA GLN A 560 -34.18 -12.36 -48.19
C GLN A 560 -35.18 -11.22 -48.00
N THR A 561 -35.14 -10.31 -48.97
CA THR A 561 -35.91 -9.07 -49.09
C THR A 561 -37.38 -9.39 -49.37
N LEU A 562 -38.30 -8.70 -48.69
CA LEU A 562 -39.64 -8.42 -49.23
C LEU A 562 -40.04 -6.98 -48.88
N SER A 563 -40.18 -6.19 -49.94
CA SER A 563 -40.67 -4.82 -49.98
C SER A 563 -42.19 -4.75 -49.84
N ARG A 564 -42.68 -3.58 -49.37
CA ARG A 564 -44.06 -3.04 -49.48
C ARG A 564 -45.14 -3.79 -48.69
N SER A 565 -46.20 -3.21 -48.18
CA SER A 565 -46.73 -1.84 -47.96
C SER A 565 -48.17 -2.04 -47.45
N THR A 566 -48.66 -1.16 -46.56
CA THR A 566 -50.07 -0.78 -46.21
C THR A 566 -50.20 -0.71 -44.68
N LEU A 567 -50.40 0.49 -44.10
CA LEU A 567 -51.72 1.08 -43.71
C LEU A 567 -52.43 0.15 -42.71
N GLU A 568 -52.75 0.52 -41.47
CA GLU A 568 -53.03 1.81 -40.80
C GLU A 568 -52.37 1.90 -39.42
#